data_AF-A0A4Q1W1V2-F1
#
_entry.id   AF-A0A4Q1W1V2-F1
#
_cell.length_a   1.000
_cell.length_b   1.000
_cell.length_c   1.000
_cell.angle_alpha   90.00
_cell.angle_beta   90.00
_cell.angle_gamma   90.00
#
_symmetry.space_group_name_H-M   'P 1'
#
loop_
_entity.id
_entity.type
_entity.pdbx_description
1 polymer ?
#
loop_
_entity_poly.entity_id
_entity_poly.type
_entity_poly.pdbx_seq_one_letter_code
_entity_poly.pdbx_strand_id
1 'polypeptide(L)' 'MISGILRILKTGARWRDVPRDYGPAKTIYNRYTRWARRGVWQRIFAKVAAAGAIPHELMLDSSHVKAHRSQ' A
#
# COMPACT_ATOMS: atom_id res chain seq x y z
N MET A 1 -9.50 -2.01 7.99
CA MET A 1 -9.69 -1.69 6.56
C MET A 1 -8.55 -0.87 5.96
N ILE A 2 -8.29 0.39 6.36
CA ILE A 2 -7.18 1.20 5.78
C ILE A 2 -5.82 0.57 6.10
N SER A 3 -5.65 0.08 7.33
CA SER A 3 -4.47 -0.70 7.75
C SER A 3 -4.21 -1.93 6.87
N GLY A 4 -5.26 -2.56 6.31
CA GLY A 4 -5.13 -3.66 5.36
C GLY A 4 -4.64 -3.20 3.98
N ILE A 5 -5.06 -2.01 3.52
CA ILE A 5 -4.54 -1.41 2.28
C ILE A 5 -3.05 -1.09 2.46
N LEU A 6 -2.67 -0.43 3.56
CA LEU A 6 -1.28 -0.08 3.84
C LEU A 6 -0.38 -1.31 3.94
N ARG A 7 -0.85 -2.38 4.59
CA ARG A 7 -0.12 -3.65 4.65
C ARG A 7 0.15 -4.22 3.26
N ILE A 8 -0.85 -4.28 2.39
CA ILE A 8 -0.65 -4.79 1.01
C ILE A 8 0.36 -3.93 0.25
N LEU A 9 0.22 -2.61 0.34
CA LEU A 9 1.14 -1.69 -0.33
C LEU A 9 2.57 -1.83 0.21
N LYS A 10 2.72 -2.11 1.51
CA LYS A 10 4.03 -2.34 2.17
C LYS A 10 4.65 -3.70 1.84
N THR A 11 3.86 -4.77 1.74
CA THR A 11 4.40 -6.14 1.62
C THR A 11 4.29 -6.71 0.20
N GLY A 12 3.61 -6.03 -0.73
CA GLY A 12 3.30 -6.57 -2.06
C GLY A 12 2.40 -7.81 -2.04
N ALA A 13 1.75 -8.10 -0.91
CA ALA A 13 0.95 -9.31 -0.76
C ALA A 13 -0.31 -9.26 -1.63
N ARG A 14 -0.84 -10.42 -2.01
CA ARG A 14 -2.08 -10.45 -2.79
C ARG A 14 -3.23 -9.94 -1.92
N TRP A 15 -4.16 -9.20 -2.51
CA TRP A 15 -5.34 -8.69 -1.80
C TRP A 15 -6.16 -9.78 -1.10
N ARG A 16 -6.12 -11.01 -1.62
CA ARG A 16 -6.82 -12.18 -1.06
C ARG A 16 -6.19 -12.69 0.24
N ASP A 17 -4.92 -12.39 0.47
CA ASP A 17 -4.14 -12.89 1.60
C ASP A 17 -4.20 -11.95 2.81
N VAL A 18 -5.06 -10.94 2.77
CA VAL A 18 -5.25 -10.02 3.89
C VAL A 18 -5.89 -10.76 5.07
N PRO A 19 -5.31 -10.65 6.28
CA PRO A 19 -5.94 -11.20 7.47
C PRO A 19 -7.36 -10.68 7.66
N ARG A 20 -8.25 -11.57 8.08
CA ARG A 20 -9.68 -11.26 8.29
C ARG A 20 -9.90 -10.11 9.27
N ASP A 21 -8.97 -9.88 10.19
CA ASP A 21 -8.99 -8.78 11.17
C ASP A 21 -9.05 -7.39 10.50
N TYR A 22 -8.54 -7.25 9.28
CA TYR A 22 -8.62 -5.99 8.54
C TYR A 22 -9.96 -5.79 7.82
N GLY A 23 -10.81 -6.82 7.79
CA GLY A 23 -12.07 -6.91 7.07
C GLY A 23 -11.97 -7.66 5.74
N PRO A 24 -13.08 -7.85 5.03
CA PRO A 24 -13.11 -8.62 3.79
C PRO A 24 -12.20 -8.01 2.70
N ALA A 25 -11.37 -8.86 2.06
CA ALA A 25 -10.47 -8.47 0.98
C ALA A 25 -11.14 -7.64 -0.12
N LYS A 26 -12.37 -8.02 -0.52
CA LYS A 26 -13.17 -7.30 -1.52
C LYS A 26 -13.49 -5.87 -1.09
N THR A 27 -13.78 -5.64 0.18
CA THR A 27 -14.08 -4.31 0.73
C THR A 27 -12.84 -3.42 0.73
N ILE A 28 -11.69 -3.99 1.07
CA ILE A 28 -10.39 -3.32 1.10
C ILE A 28 -9.99 -2.92 -0.32
N TYR A 29 -10.08 -3.85 -1.29
CA TYR A 29 -9.83 -3.58 -2.71
C TYR A 29 -10.77 -2.51 -3.27
N ASN A 30 -12.08 -2.62 -3.03
CA ASN A 30 -13.06 -1.64 -3.50
C ASN A 30 -12.80 -0.24 -2.95
N ARG A 31 -12.29 -0.13 -1.71
CA ARG A 31 -11.87 1.16 -1.15
C ARG A 31 -10.63 1.69 -1.85
N TYR A 32 -9.61 0.86 -2.03
CA TYR A 32 -8.39 1.22 -2.76
C TYR A 32 -8.72 1.78 -4.15
N THR A 33 -9.51 1.06 -4.95
CA THR A 33 -9.89 1.49 -6.31
C THR A 33 -10.71 2.79 -6.29
N ARG A 34 -11.66 2.95 -5.35
CA ARG A 34 -12.43 4.20 -5.24
C ARG A 34 -11.55 5.40 -4.91
N TRP A 35 -10.54 5.21 -4.06
CA TRP A 35 -9.60 6.28 -3.70
C TRP A 35 -8.64 6.60 -4.84
N ALA A 36 -8.19 5.60 -5.59
CA ALA A 36 -7.39 5.80 -6.80
C ALA A 36 -8.16 6.63 -7.84
N ARG A 37 -9.41 6.26 -8.14
CA ARG A 37 -10.27 7.01 -9.07
C ARG A 37 -10.56 8.45 -8.62
N ARG A 38 -10.56 8.71 -7.32
CA ARG A 38 -10.78 10.04 -6.73
C ARG A 38 -9.49 10.85 -6.54
N GLY A 39 -8.34 10.34 -6.96
CA GLY A 39 -7.05 11.00 -6.76
C GLY A 39 -6.64 11.17 -5.29
N VAL A 40 -7.23 10.40 -4.37
CA VAL A 40 -6.96 10.51 -2.94
C VAL A 40 -5.52 10.11 -2.63
N TRP A 41 -5.00 9.09 -3.30
CA TRP A 41 -3.60 8.66 -3.15
C TRP A 41 -2.62 9.76 -3.54
N GLN A 42 -2.85 10.43 -4.67
CA GLN A 42 -2.04 11.58 -5.11
C GLN A 42 -1.99 12.66 -4.03
N ARG A 43 -3.14 12.99 -3.42
CA ARG A 43 -3.22 14.00 -2.34
C ARG A 43 -2.51 13.55 -1.07
N ILE A 44 -2.59 12.27 -0.72
CA ILE A 44 -1.89 11.73 0.45
C ILE A 44 -0.38 11.80 0.21
N PHE A 45 0.11 11.30 -0.92
CA PHE A 45 1.55 11.34 -1.26
C PHE A 45 2.08 12.77 -1.34
N ALA A 46 1.33 13.69 -1.94
CA ALA A 46 1.72 15.10 -2.00
C ALA A 46 1.83 15.73 -0.60
N LYS A 47 0.87 15.47 0.30
CA LYS A 47 0.92 15.97 1.67
C LYS A 47 2.07 15.38 2.48
N VAL A 48 2.33 14.10 2.30
CA VAL A 48 3.40 13.38 2.99
C VAL A 48 4.78 13.85 2.49
N ALA A 49 4.95 14.02 1.18
CA ALA A 49 6.16 14.61 0.60
C ALA A 49 6.38 16.06 1.06
N ALA A 50 5.32 16.87 1.14
CA ALA A 50 5.39 18.25 1.63
C ALA A 50 5.69 18.35 3.13
N ALA A 51 5.34 17.34 3.92
CA ALA A 51 5.61 17.29 5.35
C ALA A 51 7.07 16.88 5.68
N GLY A 52 7.92 16.64 4.68
CA GLY A 52 9.32 16.21 4.85
C GLY A 52 9.49 14.79 5.39
N ALA A 53 8.46 14.22 6.02
CA ALA A 53 8.39 12.83 6.40
C ALA A 53 7.90 12.02 5.20
N ILE A 54 8.80 11.67 4.28
CA ILE A 54 8.54 10.44 3.53
C ILE A 54 8.43 9.35 4.59
N PRO A 55 7.33 8.58 4.68
CA PRO A 55 7.23 7.54 5.66
C PRO A 55 8.41 6.63 5.36
N HIS A 56 9.24 6.37 6.36
CA HIS A 56 10.45 5.57 6.19
C HIS A 56 10.15 4.22 5.50
N GLU A 57 8.91 3.74 5.64
CA GLU A 57 8.33 2.57 4.96
C GLU A 57 8.15 2.71 3.44
N LEU A 58 7.90 3.91 2.91
CA LEU A 58 7.80 4.15 1.46
C LEU A 58 9.18 4.30 0.81
N MET A 59 10.19 4.80 1.55
CA MET A 59 11.59 4.83 1.09
C MET A 59 12.21 3.43 1.03
N LEU A 60 11.71 2.48 1.84
CA LEU A 60 12.16 1.09 1.81
C LEU A 60 11.74 0.35 0.52
N ASP A 61 10.66 0.76 -0.14
CA ASP A 61 10.17 0.10 -1.37
C ASP A 61 10.98 0.49 -2.63
N SER A 62 11.70 1.61 -2.64
CA SER A 62 12.60 1.94 -3.75
C SER A 62 13.87 1.09 -3.80
N SER A 63 14.14 0.29 -2.76
CA SER A 63 15.34 -0.58 -2.66
C SER A 63 15.07 -2.08 -2.64
N HIS A 64 13.81 -2.54 -2.77
CA HIS A 64 13.49 -3.99 -2.78
C HIS A 64 13.36 -4.57 -4.19
N VAL A 65 14.34 -4.29 -5.06
CA VAL A 65 14.69 -5.22 -6.15
C VAL A 65 15.93 -5.99 -5.72
N LYS A 66 15.72 -7.05 -4.94
CA LYS A 66 16.68 -8.16 -4.93
C LYS A 66 16.05 -9.31 -5.70
N ALA A 67 16.48 -9.42 -6.95
CA ALA A 67 16.41 -10.65 -7.70
C ALA A 67 16.95 -11.78 -6.81
N HIS A 68 16.12 -12.77 -6.48
CA HIS A 68 16.67 -14.07 -6.13
C HIS A 68 16.54 -14.98 -7.34
N ARG A 69 17.72 -15.28 -7.86
CA ARG A 69 18.05 -16.08 -9.03
C ARG A 69 17.79 -17.56 -8.68
N SER A 70 17.27 -18.29 -9.66
CA SER A 70 17.22 -19.75 -9.82
C SER A 70 18.02 -20.60 -8.80
N GLN A 71 17.34 -21.58 -8.20
CA GLN A 71 17.82 -22.97 -8.13
C GLN A 71 16.67 -23.90 -8.49
#